data_AF-A0A9D4Q6Q4-F1
#
_entry.id   AF-A0A9D4Q6Q4-F1
#
_cell.length_a   1.000
_cell.length_b   1.000
_cell.length_c   1.000
_cell.angle_alpha   90.00
_cell.angle_beta   90.00
_cell.angle_gamma   90.00
#
_symmetry.space_group_name_H-M   'P 1'
#
loop_
_entity.id
_entity.type
_entity.pdbx_description
1 polymer ?
#
loop_
_entity_poly.entity_id
_entity_poly.type
_entity_poly.pdbx_seq_one_letter_code
_entity_poly.pdbx_strand_id
1 'polypeptide(L)'
;MLHTVPDDNIREALAPYGRVMDVAREKWRVLGLQDMGSSTRLVTLVPRRGLGADDVPHLLRIAGVEALVVIPGRAPLCFRCRNTGHIRRDCASPLHTLSPPRP
;
A
#
# COMPACT_ATOMS: atom_id res chain seq x y z
N MET A 1 -8.65 -9.03 -6.87
CA MET A 1 -7.32 -9.41 -6.34
C MET A 1 -6.25 -8.79 -7.23
N LEU A 2 -5.15 -8.26 -6.67
CA LEU A 2 -4.08 -7.55 -7.42
C LEU A 2 -3.27 -8.44 -8.39
N HIS A 3 -3.49 -9.77 -8.43
CA HIS A 3 -2.74 -10.66 -9.31
C HIS A 3 -3.03 -10.45 -10.81
N THR A 4 -4.19 -9.88 -11.16
CA THR A 4 -4.60 -9.55 -12.53
C THR A 4 -4.35 -8.10 -12.93
N VAL A 5 -3.92 -7.24 -11.99
CA VAL A 5 -3.76 -5.81 -12.26
C VAL A 5 -2.53 -5.59 -13.14
N PRO A 6 -2.69 -5.03 -14.35
CA PRO A 6 -1.58 -4.64 -15.23
C PRO A 6 -0.71 -3.58 -14.58
N ASP A 7 0.58 -3.60 -14.91
CA ASP A 7 1.53 -2.64 -14.32
C ASP A 7 1.25 -1.20 -14.78
N ASP A 8 0.63 -1.00 -15.95
CA ASP A 8 0.23 0.33 -16.43
C ASP A 8 -0.81 0.99 -15.51
N ASN A 9 -1.74 0.23 -14.95
CA ASN A 9 -2.69 0.77 -13.97
C ASN A 9 -2.00 1.22 -12.67
N ILE A 10 -0.89 0.56 -12.31
CA ILE A 10 -0.07 0.98 -11.16
C ILE A 10 0.63 2.31 -11.49
N ARG A 11 1.14 2.45 -12.72
CA ARG A 11 1.77 3.69 -13.20
C ARG A 11 0.79 4.84 -13.21
N GLU A 12 -0.40 4.64 -13.75
CA GLU A 12 -1.48 5.63 -13.78
C GLU A 12 -1.87 6.07 -12.36
N ALA A 13 -2.08 5.12 -11.46
CA ALA A 13 -2.48 5.42 -10.09
C ALA A 13 -1.41 6.20 -9.30
N LEU A 14 -0.13 6.00 -9.62
CA LEU A 14 0.99 6.68 -8.94
C LEU A 14 1.46 7.97 -9.65
N ALA A 15 1.01 8.22 -10.88
CA ALA A 15 1.38 9.40 -11.66
C ALA A 15 1.16 10.75 -10.95
N PRO A 16 0.11 10.94 -10.10
CA PRO A 16 -0.05 12.18 -9.35
C PRO A 16 1.10 12.45 -8.36
N TYR A 17 1.74 11.40 -7.83
CA TYR A 17 2.74 11.49 -6.77
C TYR A 17 4.18 11.55 -7.29
N GLY A 18 4.42 11.15 -8.53
CA GLY A 18 5.76 11.14 -9.10
C GLY A 18 5.88 10.39 -10.41
N ARG A 19 7.11 10.30 -10.91
CA ARG A 19 7.44 9.48 -12.08
C ARG A 19 7.78 8.07 -11.64
N VAL A 20 7.02 7.09 -12.11
CA VAL A 20 7.33 5.67 -11.87
C VAL A 20 8.47 5.25 -12.80
N MET A 21 9.58 4.83 -12.22
CA MET A 21 10.78 4.38 -12.95
C MET A 21 10.74 2.88 -13.24
N ASP A 22 10.28 2.09 -12.26
CA ASP A 22 10.23 0.64 -12.36
C ASP A 22 9.03 0.07 -11.60
N VAL A 23 8.48 -1.03 -12.12
CA VAL A 23 7.44 -1.81 -11.46
C VAL A 23 7.82 -3.27 -11.63
N ALA A 24 8.02 -3.96 -10.50
CA ALA A 24 8.35 -5.37 -10.46
C ALA A 24 7.34 -6.13 -9.61
N ARG A 25 7.03 -7.36 -10.02
CA ARG A 25 6.22 -8.28 -9.22
C ARG A 25 7.13 -9.06 -8.27
N GLU A 26 6.84 -8.97 -6.98
CA GLU A 26 7.58 -9.75 -5.99
C GLU A 26 7.27 -11.25 -6.18
N LYS A 27 8.30 -12.09 -6.09
CA LYS A 27 8.18 -13.55 -6.11
C LYS A 27 8.18 -14.10 -4.70
N TRP A 28 7.47 -15.21 -4.48
CA TRP A 28 7.48 -15.87 -3.17
C TRP A 28 8.89 -16.35 -2.83
N ARG A 29 9.33 -16.12 -1.58
CA ARG A 29 10.66 -16.54 -1.10
C ARG A 29 10.66 -17.92 -0.44
N VAL A 30 9.55 -18.65 -0.55
CA VAL A 30 9.39 -20.00 0.02
C VAL A 30 9.94 -21.02 -0.97
N LEU A 31 10.70 -22.00 -0.46
CA LEU A 31 11.25 -23.09 -1.26
C LEU A 31 10.13 -23.84 -2.01
N GLY A 32 10.28 -24.00 -3.32
CA GLY A 32 9.30 -24.66 -4.19
C GLY A 32 8.21 -23.74 -4.74
N LEU A 33 8.18 -22.46 -4.36
CA LEU A 33 7.20 -21.47 -4.84
C LEU A 33 7.85 -20.25 -5.52
N GLN A 34 9.15 -20.27 -5.79
CA GLN A 34 9.88 -19.10 -6.28
C GLN A 34 9.45 -18.63 -7.68
N ASP A 35 8.83 -19.50 -8.47
CA ASP A 35 8.28 -19.13 -9.78
C ASP A 35 6.91 -18.45 -9.69
N MET A 36 6.27 -18.48 -8.52
CA MET A 36 4.98 -17.83 -8.31
C MET A 36 5.18 -16.36 -7.94
N GLY A 37 4.47 -15.47 -8.65
CA GLY A 37 4.38 -14.06 -8.31
C GLY A 37 3.36 -13.81 -7.20
N SER A 38 3.70 -13.01 -6.20
CA SER A 38 2.79 -12.57 -5.14
C SER A 38 1.81 -11.50 -5.65
N SER A 39 0.90 -11.03 -4.79
CA SER A 39 0.07 -9.85 -5.07
C SER A 39 0.80 -8.51 -4.84
N THR A 40 2.02 -8.55 -4.30
CA THR A 40 2.83 -7.37 -3.99
C THR A 40 3.54 -6.87 -5.24
N ARG A 41 3.57 -5.55 -5.41
CA ARG A 41 4.32 -4.86 -6.46
C ARG A 41 5.37 -3.99 -5.78
N LEU A 42 6.61 -4.12 -6.25
CA LEU A 42 7.73 -3.28 -5.87
C LEU A 42 7.81 -2.16 -6.90
N VAL A 43 7.72 -0.92 -6.45
CA VAL A 43 7.68 0.25 -7.34
C VAL A 43 8.80 1.20 -6.96
N THR A 44 9.60 1.58 -7.96
CA THR A 44 10.57 2.67 -7.81
C THR A 44 9.93 3.96 -8.33
N LEU A 45 9.72 4.92 -7.43
CA LEU A 45 9.08 6.20 -7.73
C LEU A 45 10.05 7.35 -7.47
N VAL A 46 10.18 8.26 -8.44
CA VAL A 46 10.81 9.57 -8.21
C VAL A 46 9.70 10.55 -7.83
N PRO A 47 9.66 11.04 -6.58
CA PRO A 47 8.59 11.94 -6.13
C PRO A 47 8.53 13.21 -6.98
N ARG A 48 7.31 13.73 -7.19
CA ARG A 48 7.11 15.04 -7.78
C ARG A 48 7.67 16.11 -6.82
N ARG A 49 8.23 17.18 -7.38
CA ARG A 49 8.79 18.29 -6.58
C ARG A 49 7.77 18.79 -5.56
N GLY A 50 8.18 18.84 -4.29
CA GLY A 50 7.35 19.30 -3.18
C GLY A 50 6.50 18.23 -2.50
N LEU A 51 6.52 16.98 -3.00
CA LEU A 51 5.85 15.85 -2.36
C LEU A 51 6.86 14.95 -1.65
N GLY A 52 6.49 14.49 -0.47
CA GLY A 52 7.17 13.48 0.33
C GLY A 52 6.39 12.17 0.41
N ALA A 53 6.89 11.24 1.23
CA ALA A 53 6.29 9.91 1.40
C ALA A 53 4.89 9.95 2.04
N ASP A 54 4.60 10.96 2.85
CA ASP A 54 3.31 11.11 3.55
C ASP A 54 2.20 11.66 2.64
N ASP A 55 2.56 12.27 1.50
CA ASP A 55 1.60 12.73 0.50
C ASP A 55 1.00 11.59 -0.32
N VAL A 56 1.67 10.44 -0.36
CA VAL A 56 1.14 9.22 -0.98
C VAL A 56 0.18 8.55 0.01
N PRO A 57 -1.08 8.28 -0.33
CA PRO A 57 -2.02 7.66 0.60
C PRO A 57 -1.58 6.23 0.95
N HIS A 58 -1.79 5.81 2.20
CA HIS A 58 -1.58 4.42 2.61
C HIS A 58 -2.53 3.44 1.92
N LEU A 59 -3.71 3.90 1.51
CA LEU A 59 -4.67 3.11 0.75
C LEU A 59 -4.90 3.79 -0.59
N LEU A 60 -4.48 3.14 -1.67
CA LEU A 60 -4.63 3.65 -3.03
C LEU A 60 -5.53 2.72 -3.83
N ARG A 61 -6.51 3.26 -4.55
CA ARG A 61 -7.39 2.46 -5.40
C ARG A 61 -6.74 2.30 -6.78
N ILE A 62 -6.45 1.07 -7.17
CA ILE A 62 -5.78 0.72 -8.43
C ILE A 62 -6.67 -0.27 -9.19
N ALA A 63 -7.09 0.09 -10.41
CA ALA A 63 -7.98 -0.73 -11.24
C ALA A 63 -9.22 -1.24 -10.47
N GLY A 64 -9.81 -0.37 -9.63
CA GLY A 64 -11.00 -0.70 -8.83
C GLY A 64 -10.73 -1.48 -7.52
N VAL A 65 -9.50 -1.92 -7.26
CA VAL A 65 -9.11 -2.65 -6.04
C VAL A 65 -8.37 -1.73 -5.08
N GLU A 66 -8.66 -1.82 -3.78
CA GLU A 66 -7.90 -1.10 -2.74
C GLU A 66 -6.55 -1.81 -2.50
N ALA A 67 -5.46 -1.06 -2.66
CA ALA A 67 -4.10 -1.52 -2.46
C ALA A 67 -3.46 -0.79 -1.27
N LEU A 68 -2.78 -1.55 -0.42
CA LEU A 68 -1.95 -0.99 0.64
C LEU A 68 -0.61 -0.51 0.05
N VAL A 69 -0.31 0.76 0.25
CA VAL A 69 0.99 1.35 -0.09
C VAL A 69 1.87 1.34 1.15
N VAL A 70 3.05 0.74 1.03
CA VAL A 70 4.08 0.73 2.08
C VAL A 70 5.32 1.42 1.52
N ILE A 71 5.75 2.50 2.18
CA ILE A 71 6.98 3.23 1.85
C ILE A 71 7.96 3.03 3.01
N PRO A 72 9.21 2.59 2.76
CA PRO A 72 10.22 2.44 3.81
C PRO A 72 10.41 3.74 4.59
N GLY A 73 10.48 3.64 5.92
CA GLY A 73 10.65 4.80 6.81
C GLY A 73 9.38 5.63 7.06
N ARG A 74 8.27 5.35 6.38
CA ARG A 74 6.99 6.03 6.64
C ARG A 74 6.29 5.46 7.87
N ALA A 75 5.66 6.33 8.66
CA ALA A 75 4.81 5.93 9.77
C ALA A 75 3.72 4.94 9.31
N PRO A 76 3.53 3.79 10.00
CA PRO A 76 2.57 2.78 9.58
C PRO A 76 1.13 3.26 9.81
N LEU A 77 0.20 2.77 8.98
CA LEU A 77 -1.24 2.96 9.17
C LEU A 77 -1.80 1.87 10.09
N CYS A 78 -2.55 2.28 11.11
CA CYS A 78 -3.30 1.36 11.94
C CYS A 78 -4.62 0.96 11.26
N PHE A 79 -4.74 -0.30 10.84
CA PHE A 79 -6.00 -0.84 10.28
C PHE A 79 -7.15 -1.01 11.29
N ARG A 80 -6.97 -0.61 12.55
CA ARG A 80 -8.06 -0.57 13.54
C ARG A 80 -8.70 0.80 13.60
N CYS A 81 -7.92 1.83 13.92
CA CYS A 81 -8.42 3.19 14.12
C CYS A 81 -8.23 4.12 12.91
N ARG A 82 -7.46 3.69 11.89
CA ARG A 82 -7.06 4.46 10.70
C ARG A 82 -6.12 5.65 10.98
N ASN A 83 -5.48 5.70 12.15
CA ASN A 83 -4.43 6.68 12.45
C ASN A 83 -3.04 6.16 12.07
N THR A 84 -2.09 7.05 11.82
CA THR A 84 -0.68 6.72 11.54
C THR A 84 0.14 6.63 12.83
N GLY A 85 1.34 6.02 12.75
CA GLY A 85 2.33 5.98 13.83
C GLY A 85 2.38 4.68 14.63
N HIS A 86 1.40 3.78 14.44
CA HIS A 86 1.38 2.46 15.07
C HIS A 86 0.64 1.45 14.19
N ILE A 87 0.83 0.16 14.44
CA ILE A 87 0.08 -0.90 13.76
C ILE A 87 -1.04 -1.44 14.65
N ARG A 88 -1.96 -2.21 14.04
CA ARG A 88 -3.16 -2.75 14.71
C ARG A 88 -2.86 -3.48 16.04
N ARG A 89 -1.74 -4.18 16.15
CA ARG A 89 -1.37 -4.92 17.37
C ARG A 89 -1.06 -3.99 18.55
N ASP A 90 -0.55 -2.79 18.27
CA ASP A 90 -0.13 -1.79 19.25
C ASP A 90 -1.23 -0.74 19.52
N CYS A 91 -2.40 -0.90 18.89
CA CYS A 91 -3.49 0.06 18.99
C CYS A 91 -4.24 -0.08 20.32
N ALA A 92 -4.27 1.00 21.10
CA ALA A 92 -5.02 1.08 22.36
C ALA A 92 -6.54 1.26 22.15
N SER A 93 -7.01 1.55 20.93
CA SER A 93 -8.45 1.68 20.66
C SER A 93 -9.18 0.35 20.89
N PRO A 94 -10.40 0.40 21.44
CA PRO A 94 -11.20 -0.80 21.65
C PRO A 94 -11.46 -1.51 20.32
N LEU A 95 -11.70 -2.81 20.39
CA LEU A 95 -12.12 -3.58 19.22
C LEU A 95 -13.47 -3.04 18.72
N HIS A 96 -13.62 -2.98 17.40
CA HIS A 96 -14.76 -2.34 16.72
C HIS A 96 -16.12 -2.91 17.12
N THR A 97 -16.18 -4.10 17.72
CA THR A 97 -17.38 -4.70 18.33
C THR A 97 -17.92 -3.91 19.53
N LEU A 98 -17.14 -2.99 20.10
CA LEU A 98 -17.52 -2.17 21.25
C LEU A 98 -17.69 -0.68 20.91
N SER A 99 -17.48 -0.29 19.65
CA SER A 99 -17.61 1.11 19.22
C SER A 99 -18.94 1.31 18.50
N PRO A 100 -19.75 2.33 18.84
CA PRO A 100 -20.94 2.66 18.08
C PRO A 100 -20.57 3.01 16.63
N PRO A 101 -21.47 2.78 15.65
CA PRO A 101 -21.24 3.19 14.27
C PRO A 101 -20.95 4.69 14.22
N ARG A 102 -19.99 5.10 13.38
CA ARG A 102 -19.78 6.53 13.09
C ARG A 102 -21.02 7.06 12.35
N PRO A 103 -21.50 8.28 12.68
CA PRO A 103 -22.64 8.90 12.01
C PRO A 103 -22.37 9.14 10.52
#